data_AF-A0A453FUM0-F1
#
_entry.id   AF-A0A453FUM0-F1
#
_cell.length_a   1.000
_cell.length_b   1.000
_cell.length_c   1.000
_cell.angle_alpha   90.00
_cell.angle_beta   90.00
_cell.angle_gamma   90.00
#
_symmetry.space_group_name_H-M   'P 1'
#
loop_
_entity.id
_entity.type
_entity.pdbx_description
1 polymer ?
#
loop_
_entity_poly.entity_id
_entity_poly.type
_entity_poly.pdbx_seq_one_letter_code
_entity_poly.pdbx_strand_id
1 'polypeptide(L)'
;MVRPTPAPGSDSEEGGEPARLSITVLITLPLDSVVSPLLPLSGAGEEGGDVEKEEKEVSEDGDENVGSFRPFSLESYAWGLYHDQLESKDPLAPYRI
;
A
#
# COMPACT_ATOMS: atom_id res chain seq x y z
N MET A 1 -24.48 -27.98 53.25
CA MET A 1 -23.68 -26.87 52.69
C MET A 1 -22.36 -27.46 52.21
N VAL A 2 -22.15 -27.56 50.89
CA VAL A 2 -20.90 -28.05 50.30
C VAL A 2 -20.16 -26.82 49.78
N ARG A 3 -18.96 -26.55 50.32
CA ARG A 3 -18.06 -25.53 49.77
C ARG A 3 -17.31 -26.14 48.59
N PRO A 4 -17.20 -25.45 47.44
CA PRO A 4 -16.35 -25.92 46.36
C PRO A 4 -14.89 -25.86 46.80
N THR A 5 -14.17 -26.97 46.61
CA THR A 5 -12.72 -27.07 46.80
C THR A 5 -12.05 -26.78 45.45
N PRO A 6 -11.12 -25.82 45.35
CA PRO A 6 -10.38 -25.62 44.11
C PRO A 6 -9.52 -26.86 43.84
N ALA A 7 -9.56 -27.37 42.61
CA ALA A 7 -8.62 -28.38 42.16
C ALA A 7 -7.21 -27.78 42.10
N PRO A 8 -6.14 -28.52 42.46
CA PRO A 8 -4.78 -28.06 42.21
C PRO A 8 -4.64 -27.81 40.71
N GLY A 9 -4.32 -26.57 40.36
CA GLY A 9 -3.92 -26.22 39.01
C GLY A 9 -2.78 -27.15 38.63
N SER A 10 -2.92 -27.84 37.51
CA SER A 10 -1.78 -28.39 36.82
C SER A 10 -0.91 -27.21 36.42
N ASP A 11 0.05 -26.86 37.27
CA ASP A 11 1.24 -26.11 36.88
C ASP A 11 2.04 -27.02 35.93
N SER A 12 1.50 -27.19 34.71
CA SER A 12 2.35 -27.47 33.57
C SER A 12 3.09 -26.17 33.32
N GLU A 13 4.38 -26.17 33.62
CA GLU A 13 5.33 -25.18 33.12
C GLU A 13 5.28 -25.20 31.59
N GLU A 14 4.30 -24.51 31.01
CA GLU A 14 4.25 -24.24 29.59
C GLU A 14 4.66 -22.79 29.46
N GLY A 15 5.94 -22.59 29.15
CA GLY A 15 6.46 -21.34 28.61
C GLY A 15 5.86 -21.06 27.23
N GLY A 16 4.53 -21.04 27.16
CA GLY A 16 3.75 -20.69 25.99
C GLY A 16 3.89 -19.19 25.79
N GLU A 17 4.43 -18.83 24.64
CA GLU A 17 4.43 -17.45 24.16
C GLU A 17 3.02 -16.84 24.34
N PRO A 18 2.90 -15.65 24.95
CA PRO A 18 1.59 -15.03 25.13
C PRO A 18 0.94 -14.85 23.75
N ALA A 19 -0.34 -15.19 23.64
CA ALA A 19 -1.10 -15.00 22.41
C ALA A 19 -0.94 -13.54 21.92
N ARG A 20 -0.26 -13.35 20.78
CA ARG A 20 -0.03 -12.05 20.17
C ARG A 20 -1.20 -11.72 19.27
N LEU A 21 -1.94 -10.66 19.62
CA LEU A 21 -3.00 -10.10 18.78
C LEU A 21 -2.54 -8.76 18.22
N SER A 22 -2.60 -8.60 16.90
CA SER A 22 -2.38 -7.33 16.21
C SER A 22 -3.63 -6.94 15.43
N ILE A 23 -3.90 -5.64 15.37
CA ILE A 23 -4.98 -5.07 14.57
C ILE A 23 -4.34 -4.05 13.62
N THR A 24 -4.55 -4.23 12.33
CA THR A 24 -4.05 -3.35 11.27
C THR A 24 -5.23 -2.91 10.41
N VAL A 25 -5.32 -1.62 10.13
CA VAL A 25 -6.31 -1.06 9.21
C VAL A 25 -5.56 -0.53 7.98
N LEU A 26 -5.89 -1.06 6.81
CA LEU A 26 -5.35 -0.59 5.53
C LEU A 26 -6.38 0.33 4.87
N ILE A 27 -5.94 1.52 4.47
CA ILE A 27 -6.75 2.49 3.72
C ILE A 27 -6.24 2.50 2.28
N THR A 28 -7.15 2.41 1.31
CA THR A 28 -6.84 2.32 -0.12
C THR A 28 -7.83 3.13 -0.95
N LEU A 29 -7.47 3.41 -2.20
CA LEU A 29 -8.35 4.03 -3.19
C LEU A 29 -9.47 3.07 -3.64
N PRO A 30 -10.57 3.57 -4.22
CA PRO A 30 -11.55 2.74 -4.94
C PRO A 30 -10.87 1.86 -6.00
N LEU A 31 -11.35 0.62 -6.18
CA LEU A 31 -10.70 -0.38 -7.03
C LEU A 31 -10.62 0.04 -8.51
N ASP A 32 -11.61 0.81 -8.97
CA ASP A 32 -11.72 1.39 -10.30
C ASP A 32 -10.85 2.65 -10.51
N SER A 33 -10.05 3.05 -9.51
CA SER A 33 -9.17 4.21 -9.60
C SER A 33 -7.99 3.97 -10.56
N VAL A 34 -7.58 5.03 -11.26
CA VAL A 34 -6.30 5.08 -11.98
C VAL A 34 -5.23 5.65 -11.05
N VAL A 35 -4.13 4.92 -10.88
CA VAL A 35 -2.95 5.30 -10.13
C VAL A 35 -1.91 5.86 -11.10
N SER A 36 -1.43 7.07 -10.86
CA SER A 36 -0.36 7.70 -11.62
C SER A 36 0.65 8.36 -10.68
N PRO A 37 1.91 8.56 -11.10
CA PRO A 37 2.85 9.40 -10.35
C PRO A 37 2.25 10.77 -10.08
N LEU A 38 2.51 11.30 -8.89
CA LEU A 38 2.19 12.68 -8.58
C LEU A 38 3.11 13.57 -9.42
N LEU A 39 2.52 14.57 -10.09
CA LEU A 39 3.32 15.60 -10.75
C LEU A 39 4.13 16.35 -9.68
N PRO A 40 5.38 16.73 -9.97
CA PRO A 40 6.15 17.59 -9.08
C PRO A 40 5.31 18.84 -8.76
N LEU A 41 5.13 19.12 -7.47
CA LEU A 41 4.46 20.33 -6.99
C LEU A 41 5.36 21.54 -7.26
N SER A 42 5.52 21.93 -8.52
CA SER A 42 6.12 23.22 -8.86
C SER A 42 5.12 24.31 -8.53
N GLY A 43 5.29 24.94 -7.35
CA GLY A 43 4.62 26.19 -7.00
C GLY A 43 3.35 26.07 -6.17
N ALA A 44 3.38 25.39 -5.02
CA ALA A 44 2.38 25.60 -3.97
C ALA A 44 2.54 27.02 -3.37
N GLY A 45 2.05 28.01 -4.11
CA GLY A 45 2.13 29.41 -3.75
C GLY A 45 1.99 30.33 -4.97
N GLU A 46 0.85 30.30 -5.65
CA GLU A 46 0.15 31.51 -6.09
C GLU A 46 -1.23 31.15 -6.63
N GLU A 47 -2.16 32.03 -6.31
CA GLU A 47 -3.61 31.91 -6.42
C GLU A 47 -4.07 32.08 -7.88
N GLY A 48 -4.90 31.16 -8.38
CA GLY A 48 -5.78 31.41 -9.53
C GLY A 48 -5.22 31.05 -10.91
N GLY A 49 -5.84 30.08 -11.56
CA GLY A 49 -5.60 29.81 -12.97
C GLY A 49 -6.18 28.47 -13.41
N ASP A 50 -7.45 28.49 -13.79
CA ASP A 50 -8.09 27.46 -14.61
C ASP A 50 -7.25 27.20 -15.87
N VAL A 51 -6.75 25.98 -16.04
CA VAL A 51 -6.21 25.50 -17.32
C VAL A 51 -6.68 24.06 -17.53
N GLU A 52 -7.79 23.96 -18.25
CA GLU A 52 -8.18 22.77 -18.99
C GLU A 52 -7.02 22.29 -19.88
N LYS A 53 -6.80 20.96 -19.87
CA LYS A 53 -6.12 20.14 -20.90
C LYS A 53 -4.89 20.74 -21.60
N GLU A 54 -3.76 20.04 -21.48
CA GLU A 54 -3.03 19.59 -22.67
C GLU A 54 -2.08 18.41 -22.36
N GLU A 55 -2.22 17.35 -23.16
CA GLU A 55 -1.36 16.19 -23.21
C GLU A 55 -0.05 16.53 -23.94
N LYS A 56 0.98 17.01 -23.24
CA LYS A 56 2.41 17.08 -23.65
C LYS A 56 3.10 18.10 -22.71
N GLU A 57 4.29 17.91 -22.15
CA GLU A 57 5.52 17.35 -22.68
C GLU A 57 6.38 16.74 -21.56
N VAL A 58 7.20 15.78 -21.96
CA VAL A 58 8.36 15.30 -21.23
C VAL A 58 9.21 16.50 -20.81
N SER A 59 9.28 16.77 -19.51
CA SER A 59 10.29 17.66 -18.96
C SER A 59 11.63 16.92 -18.92
N GLU A 60 12.39 17.03 -20.00
CA GLU A 60 13.85 16.96 -19.95
C GLU A 60 14.33 18.22 -19.23
N ASP A 61 14.52 18.15 -17.92
CA ASP A 61 15.77 18.59 -17.29
C ASP A 61 15.67 18.48 -15.76
N GLY A 62 16.59 17.70 -15.20
CA GLY A 62 17.14 18.00 -13.87
C GLY A 62 16.46 17.38 -12.65
N ASP A 63 16.22 16.06 -12.64
CA ASP A 63 16.71 15.26 -11.51
C ASP A 63 16.79 13.78 -11.91
N GLU A 64 17.98 13.25 -11.70
CA GLU A 64 18.38 11.87 -11.85
C GLU A 64 17.40 10.88 -11.15
N ASN A 65 16.74 10.04 -11.96
CA ASN A 65 16.24 8.74 -11.52
C ASN A 65 15.02 8.73 -10.57
N VAL A 66 14.09 9.68 -10.69
CA VAL A 66 12.73 9.47 -10.18
C VAL A 66 12.02 8.53 -11.14
N GLY A 67 12.13 7.22 -10.89
CA GLY A 67 11.57 6.16 -11.74
C GLY A 67 10.15 6.52 -12.16
N SER A 68 9.97 6.81 -13.45
CA SER A 68 8.70 7.25 -13.98
C SER A 68 7.81 6.03 -14.17
N PHE A 69 6.57 6.11 -13.70
CA PHE A 69 5.58 5.05 -13.86
C PHE A 69 4.49 5.50 -14.83
N ARG A 70 4.08 4.59 -15.70
CA ARG A 70 2.88 4.73 -16.51
C ARG A 70 1.65 4.67 -15.59
N PRO A 71 0.62 5.48 -15.84
CA PRO A 71 -0.66 5.34 -15.16
C PRO A 71 -1.24 3.93 -15.33
N PHE A 72 -1.84 3.37 -14.29
CA PHE A 72 -2.43 2.04 -14.31
C PHE A 72 -3.71 1.95 -13.47
N SER A 73 -4.58 0.98 -13.75
CA SER A 73 -5.77 0.71 -12.94
C SER A 73 -5.39 -0.04 -11.66
N LEU A 74 -5.92 0.40 -10.52
CA LEU A 74 -5.71 -0.27 -9.24
C LEU A 74 -6.25 -1.70 -9.27
N GLU A 75 -7.38 -1.95 -9.93
CA GLU A 75 -7.95 -3.27 -10.15
C GLU A 75 -6.96 -4.22 -10.82
N SER A 76 -6.38 -3.80 -11.95
CA SER A 76 -5.42 -4.61 -12.72
C SER A 76 -4.17 -4.94 -11.90
N TYR A 77 -3.69 -3.98 -11.10
CA TYR A 77 -2.57 -4.18 -10.18
C TYR A 77 -2.91 -5.16 -9.06
N ALA A 78 -4.05 -4.98 -8.39
CA ALA A 78 -4.50 -5.84 -7.30
C ALA A 78 -4.75 -7.27 -7.78
N TRP A 79 -5.29 -7.44 -9.00
CA TRP A 79 -5.47 -8.73 -9.62
C TRP A 79 -4.13 -9.46 -9.79
N GLY A 80 -3.12 -8.80 -10.37
CA GLY A 80 -1.78 -9.37 -10.51
C GLY A 80 -1.17 -9.77 -9.16
N LEU A 81 -1.23 -8.88 -8.16
CA LEU A 81 -0.69 -9.15 -6.82
C LEU A 81 -1.33 -10.37 -6.13
N TYR A 82 -2.64 -10.55 -6.29
CA TYR A 82 -3.37 -11.61 -5.60
C TYR A 82 -3.24 -12.97 -6.31
N HIS A 83 -3.15 -12.95 -7.64
CA HIS A 83 -3.16 -14.17 -8.45
C HIS A 83 -1.78 -14.67 -8.87
N ASP A 84 -0.81 -13.78 -9.05
CA ASP A 84 0.56 -14.18 -9.30
C ASP A 84 1.27 -14.37 -7.96
N GLN A 85 1.68 -15.60 -7.65
CA GLN A 85 2.57 -15.84 -6.51
C GLN A 85 3.84 -15.03 -6.75
N LEU A 86 3.98 -13.90 -6.03
CA LEU A 86 5.12 -13.00 -6.14
C LEU A 86 6.39 -13.71 -5.64
N GLU A 87 6.98 -14.52 -6.52
CA GLU A 87 8.35 -14.96 -6.40
C GLU A 87 9.24 -13.72 -6.61
N SER A 88 9.38 -12.92 -5.55
CA SER A 88 10.33 -11.81 -5.34
C SER A 88 10.42 -10.71 -6.41
N LYS A 89 9.59 -10.71 -7.45
CA LYS A 89 9.62 -9.72 -8.53
C LYS A 89 8.90 -8.45 -8.12
N ASP A 90 9.45 -7.31 -8.50
CA ASP A 90 8.80 -6.00 -8.28
C ASP A 90 7.43 -5.96 -8.98
N PRO A 91 6.30 -5.84 -8.24
CA PRO A 91 4.96 -5.83 -8.83
C PRO A 91 4.67 -4.55 -9.63
N LEU A 92 5.47 -3.49 -9.44
CA LEU A 92 5.35 -2.27 -10.22
C LEU A 92 6.23 -2.25 -11.47
N ALA A 93 7.09 -3.27 -11.65
CA ALA A 93 7.98 -3.37 -12.81
C ALA A 93 7.25 -3.25 -14.16
N PRO A 94 6.04 -3.81 -14.38
CA PRO A 94 5.32 -3.66 -15.64
C PRO A 94 4.94 -2.22 -15.99
N TYR A 95 4.92 -1.32 -14.99
CA TYR A 95 4.49 0.05 -15.14
C TYR A 95 5.66 1.04 -15.22
N ARG A 96 6.91 0.61 -15.04
CA ARG A 96 8.08 1.50 -15.17
C ARG A 96 8.29 1.92 -16.64
N ILE A 97 8.77 3.14 -16.83
CA ILE A 97 9.15 3.71 -18.14
C ILE A 97 10.65 3.53 -18.36
#